data_AF-A0A249P2V4-F1
#
_entry.id   AF-A0A249P2V4-F1
#
_cell.length_a   1.000
_cell.length_b   1.000
_cell.length_c   1.000
_cell.angle_alpha   90.00
_cell.angle_beta   90.00
_cell.angle_gamma   90.00
#
_symmetry.space_group_name_H-M   'P 1'
#
loop_
_entity.id
_entity.type
_entity.pdbx_description
1 polymer ?
#
loop_
_entity_poly.entity_id
_entity_poly.type
_entity_poly.pdbx_seq_one_letter_code
_entity_poly.pdbx_strand_id
1 'polypeptide(L)'
;MDVRTGGKYRLEFGAGGSDTMVFYGTYLLVVPNERIVWTNDEDEEGAITTVTFEAQGGRTLLNFHEVYPSKEALEEALQGSAAALPEQLEQLDELLSSTGE
;
A
#
# COMPACT_ATOMS: atom_id res chain seq x y z
N MET A 1 -9.49 0.33 9.80
CA MET A 1 -8.37 1.25 9.48
C MET A 1 -8.77 2.64 9.94
N ASP A 2 -7.86 3.41 10.53
CA ASP A 2 -8.08 4.82 10.96
C ASP A 2 -7.28 5.75 10.04
N VAL A 3 -7.83 6.09 8.86
CA VAL A 3 -7.10 6.76 7.76
C VAL A 3 -6.99 8.28 8.00
N ARG A 4 -6.16 8.65 8.96
CA ARG A 4 -5.80 10.04 9.28
C ARG A 4 -4.37 10.11 9.78
N THR A 5 -3.75 11.28 9.75
CA THR A 5 -2.40 11.48 10.31
C THR A 5 -2.36 11.02 11.78
N GLY A 6 -1.43 10.11 12.09
CA GLY A 6 -1.27 9.44 13.38
C GLY A 6 -2.21 8.25 13.64
N GLY A 7 -3.14 7.97 12.73
CA GLY A 7 -4.02 6.81 12.80
C GLY A 7 -3.30 5.53 12.41
N LYS A 8 -3.87 4.38 12.77
CA LYS A 8 -3.29 3.05 12.52
C LYS A 8 -4.16 2.20 11.61
N TYR A 9 -3.53 1.27 10.88
CA TYR A 9 -4.23 0.21 10.18
C TYR A 9 -3.82 -1.16 10.72
N ARG A 10 -4.71 -2.13 10.53
CA ARG A 10 -4.47 -3.55 10.72
C ARG A 10 -5.33 -4.29 9.70
N LEU A 11 -4.70 -5.13 8.90
CA LEU A 11 -5.32 -5.96 7.88
C LEU A 11 -4.91 -7.40 8.18
N GLU A 12 -5.88 -8.31 8.20
CA GLU A 12 -5.66 -9.73 8.45
C GLU A 12 -6.19 -10.52 7.26
N PHE A 13 -5.29 -11.22 6.58
CA PHE A 13 -5.58 -12.02 5.39
C PHE A 13 -5.49 -13.51 5.75
N GLY A 14 -6.44 -14.31 5.27
CA GLY A 14 -6.33 -15.76 5.36
C GLY A 14 -5.38 -16.30 4.28
N ALA A 15 -4.43 -17.16 4.67
CA ALA A 15 -3.46 -17.78 3.74
C ALA A 15 -3.91 -19.19 3.25
N GLY A 16 -5.17 -19.55 3.50
CA GLY A 16 -5.69 -20.90 3.31
C GLY A 16 -5.48 -21.78 4.56
N GLY A 17 -6.49 -22.56 4.95
CA GLY A 17 -6.46 -23.32 6.21
C GLY A 17 -6.68 -22.44 7.45
N SER A 18 -5.92 -22.67 8.52
CA SER A 18 -5.99 -21.90 9.77
C SER A 18 -5.01 -20.73 9.86
N ASP A 19 -4.11 -20.60 8.88
CA ASP A 19 -3.03 -19.62 8.93
C ASP A 19 -3.50 -18.25 8.46
N THR A 20 -3.06 -17.22 9.17
CA THR A 20 -3.38 -15.82 8.90
C THR A 20 -2.11 -14.99 8.79
N MET A 21 -2.13 -14.02 7.88
CA MET A 21 -1.09 -13.02 7.71
C MET A 21 -1.64 -11.68 8.17
N VAL A 22 -0.94 -11.00 9.07
CA VAL A 22 -1.38 -9.72 9.63
C VAL A 22 -0.39 -8.63 9.21
N PHE A 23 -0.90 -7.62 8.51
CA PHE A 23 -0.17 -6.40 8.16
C PHE A 23 -0.69 -5.26 9.02
N TYR A 24 0.20 -4.42 9.53
CA TYR A 24 -0.22 -3.31 10.38
C TYR A 24 0.79 -2.17 10.32
N GLY A 25 0.32 -0.97 10.63
CA GLY A 25 1.18 0.19 10.52
C GLY A 25 0.50 1.49 10.90
N THR A 26 1.22 2.58 10.71
CA THR A 26 0.81 3.92 11.12
C THR A 26 0.80 4.87 9.92
N TYR A 27 -0.28 5.64 9.77
CA TYR A 27 -0.35 6.72 8.79
C TYR A 27 0.44 7.94 9.28
N LEU A 28 1.62 8.15 8.70
CA LEU A 28 2.49 9.29 9.02
C LEU A 28 1.92 10.62 8.51
N LEU A 29 1.24 10.59 7.36
CA LEU A 29 0.59 11.75 6.76
C LEU A 29 -0.58 11.31 5.89
N VAL A 30 -1.72 11.99 6.04
CA VAL A 30 -2.88 11.84 5.13
C VAL A 30 -3.33 13.21 4.68
N VAL A 31 -3.27 13.45 3.38
CA VAL A 31 -3.89 14.60 2.70
C VAL A 31 -5.00 14.03 1.81
N PRO A 32 -6.29 14.32 2.10
CA PRO A 32 -7.41 13.76 1.36
C PRO A 32 -7.26 13.94 -0.15
N ASN A 33 -7.45 12.86 -0.91
CA ASN A 33 -7.39 12.82 -2.38
C ASN A 33 -6.05 13.26 -3.02
N GLU A 34 -4.99 13.45 -2.24
CA GLU A 34 -3.71 13.94 -2.76
C GLU A 34 -2.53 13.06 -2.36
N ARG A 35 -2.45 12.65 -1.09
CA ARG A 35 -1.27 11.94 -0.57
C ARG A 35 -1.55 11.11 0.67
N ILE A 36 -0.94 9.92 0.72
CA ILE A 36 -0.91 9.08 1.92
C ILE A 36 0.54 8.62 2.13
N VAL A 37 1.03 8.72 3.35
CA VAL A 37 2.32 8.17 3.78
C VAL A 37 2.08 7.27 4.99
N TRP A 38 2.58 6.04 4.97
CA TRP A 38 2.43 5.10 6.07
C TRP A 38 3.66 4.22 6.26
N THR A 39 3.72 3.56 7.41
CA THR A 39 4.73 2.54 7.75
C THR A 39 4.14 1.15 7.63
N ASN A 40 4.99 0.16 7.37
CA ASN A 40 4.70 -1.26 7.53
C ASN A 40 5.43 -1.74 8.80
N ASP A 41 4.72 -1.80 9.92
CA ASP A 41 5.29 -2.05 11.25
C ASP A 41 5.40 -3.56 11.57
N GLU A 42 4.95 -4.45 10.68
CA GLU A 42 5.09 -5.91 10.86
C GLU A 42 6.53 -6.41 10.74
N ASP A 43 7.42 -5.62 10.15
CA ASP A 43 8.83 -5.91 9.94
C ASP A 43 9.68 -4.73 10.45
N GLU A 44 10.78 -5.01 11.15
CA GLU A 44 11.73 -3.98 11.58
C GLU A 44 12.43 -3.33 10.37
N GLU A 45 12.51 -4.04 9.24
CA GLU A 45 13.01 -3.53 7.96
C GLU A 45 11.91 -3.04 7.01
N GLY A 46 10.69 -2.83 7.53
CA GLY A 46 9.53 -2.39 6.76
C GLY A 46 9.71 -1.04 6.06
N ALA A 47 9.07 -0.89 4.91
CA ALA A 47 9.15 0.32 4.11
C ALA A 47 8.34 1.49 4.72
N ILE A 48 8.77 2.71 4.38
CA ILE A 48 7.88 3.87 4.39
C ILE A 48 7.30 4.01 2.99
N THR A 49 6.00 3.76 2.87
CA THR A 49 5.29 3.84 1.60
C THR A 49 4.61 5.20 1.47
N THR A 50 4.79 5.82 0.31
CA THR A 50 4.14 7.06 -0.09
C THR A 50 3.35 6.83 -1.36
N VAL A 51 2.08 7.18 -1.33
CA VAL A 51 1.23 7.25 -2.52
C VAL A 51 0.80 8.69 -2.75
N THR A 52 0.94 9.17 -3.98
CA THR A 52 0.36 10.45 -4.42
C THR A 52 -0.64 10.24 -5.54
N PHE A 53 -1.65 11.09 -5.57
CA PHE A 53 -2.70 11.11 -6.57
C PHE A 53 -2.71 12.47 -7.26
N GLU A 54 -2.59 12.46 -8.58
CA GLU A 54 -2.62 13.67 -9.40
C GLU A 54 -3.72 13.57 -10.45
N ALA A 55 -4.58 14.59 -10.51
CA ALA A 55 -5.60 14.65 -11.54
C ALA A 55 -4.95 14.89 -12.91
N GLN A 56 -5.19 13.97 -13.85
CA GLN A 56 -4.78 14.09 -15.25
C GLN A 56 -6.01 14.06 -16.15
N GLY A 57 -6.77 15.16 -16.13
CA GLY A 57 -8.06 15.24 -16.80
C GLY A 57 -9.08 14.31 -16.15
N GLY A 58 -9.74 13.47 -16.94
CA GLY A 58 -10.69 12.46 -16.45
C GLY A 58 -10.06 11.18 -15.89
N ARG A 59 -8.77 11.22 -15.55
CA ARG A 59 -7.99 10.09 -15.00
C ARG A 59 -7.18 10.56 -13.81
N THR A 60 -6.67 9.61 -13.04
CA THR A 60 -5.77 9.86 -11.91
C THR A 60 -4.42 9.20 -12.19
N LEU A 61 -3.33 9.97 -12.12
CA LEU A 61 -1.98 9.41 -12.02
C LEU A 61 -1.73 9.05 -10.55
N LEU A 62 -1.45 7.78 -10.29
CA LEU A 62 -1.04 7.28 -8.99
C LEU A 62 0.48 7.03 -9.03
N ASN A 63 1.24 7.71 -8.17
CA ASN A 63 2.65 7.38 -7.94
C ASN A 63 2.76 6.60 -6.64
N PHE A 64 3.30 5.39 -6.71
CA PHE A 64 3.57 4.53 -5.57
C PHE A 64 5.08 4.46 -5.35
N HIS A 65 5.55 4.89 -4.18
CA HIS A 65 6.97 4.98 -3.87
C HIS A 65 7.25 4.43 -2.48
N GLU A 66 8.26 3.57 -2.39
CA GLU A 66 8.68 2.94 -1.13
C GLU A 66 10.13 3.27 -0.82
N VAL A 67 10.38 3.59 0.44
CA VAL A 67 11.74 3.77 0.97
C VAL A 67 12.02 2.68 1.97
N TYR A 68 13.08 1.91 1.70
CA TYR A 68 13.56 0.82 2.55
C TYR A 68 14.77 1.27 3.38
N PRO A 69 14.97 0.69 4.58
CA PRO A 69 16.08 1.05 5.46
C PRO A 69 17.45 0.55 4.96
N SER A 70 17.47 -0.52 4.16
CA SER A 70 18.67 -1.15 3.62
C SER A 70 18.49 -1.55 2.15
N LYS A 71 19.60 -1.85 1.46
CA LYS A 71 19.56 -2.34 0.07
C LYS A 71 19.08 -3.79 0.03
N GLU A 72 19.45 -4.54 1.05
CA GLU A 72 19.04 -5.92 1.29
C GLU A 72 17.52 -6.00 1.44
N ALA A 73 16.91 -5.16 2.28
CA ALA A 73 15.45 -5.10 2.44
C ALA A 73 14.73 -4.73 1.13
N LEU A 74 15.28 -3.80 0.34
CA LEU A 74 14.74 -3.48 -0.99
C LEU A 74 14.80 -4.69 -1.93
N GLU A 75 15.92 -5.42 -1.96
CA GLU A 75 16.10 -6.60 -2.82
C GLU A 75 15.14 -7.73 -2.46
N GLU A 76 14.90 -7.95 -1.16
CA GLU A 76 13.92 -8.93 -0.67
C GLU A 76 12.50 -8.52 -1.06
N ALA A 77 12.13 -7.25 -0.85
CA ALA A 77 10.80 -6.75 -1.20
C ALA A 77 10.53 -6.82 -2.72
N LEU A 78 11.53 -6.55 -3.57
CA LEU A 78 11.43 -6.70 -5.02
C LEU A 78 11.13 -8.13 -5.48
N GLN A 79 11.53 -9.14 -4.69
CA GLN A 79 11.24 -10.55 -4.96
C GLN A 79 9.95 -11.03 -4.27
N GLY A 80 9.45 -10.26 -3.30
CA GLY A 80 8.28 -10.57 -2.49
C GLY A 80 7.14 -9.57 -2.70
N SER A 81 6.93 -8.69 -1.71
CA SER A 81 5.77 -7.79 -1.64
C SER A 81 5.59 -6.92 -2.88
N ALA A 82 6.67 -6.35 -3.42
CA ALA A 82 6.59 -5.46 -4.59
C ALA A 82 6.25 -6.21 -5.89
N ALA A 83 6.54 -7.52 -5.97
CA ALA A 83 6.20 -8.34 -7.13
C ALA A 83 4.68 -8.51 -7.32
N ALA A 84 3.89 -8.33 -6.25
CA ALA A 84 2.43 -8.40 -6.29
C ALA A 84 1.75 -7.07 -6.68
N LEU A 85 2.50 -5.95 -6.74
CA LEU A 85 1.93 -4.63 -7.06
C LEU A 85 1.24 -4.58 -8.43
N PRO A 86 1.77 -5.17 -9.52
CA PRO A 86 1.08 -5.18 -10.81
C PRO A 86 -0.30 -5.83 -10.73
N GLU A 87 -0.40 -7.00 -10.09
CA GLU A 87 -1.67 -7.72 -9.91
C GLU A 87 -2.67 -6.90 -9.09
N GLN A 88 -2.22 -6.26 -8.01
CA GLN A 88 -3.08 -5.40 -7.20
C GLN A 88 -3.64 -4.21 -8.00
N LEU A 89 -2.84 -3.62 -8.87
CA LEU A 89 -3.27 -2.51 -9.73
C LEU A 89 -4.21 -2.97 -10.86
N GLU A 90 -4.04 -4.18 -11.37
CA GLU A 90 -4.99 -4.80 -12.30
C GLU A 90 -6.35 -5.04 -11.62
N GLN A 91 -6.35 -5.59 -10.39
CA GLN A 91 -7.59 -5.75 -9.61
C GLN A 91 -8.28 -4.41 -9.31
N LEU A 92 -7.51 -3.35 -9.08
CA LEU A 92 -8.07 -1.99 -8.93
C LEU A 92 -8.71 -1.49 -10.22
N ASP A 93 -8.11 -1.75 -11.39
CA ASP A 93 -8.67 -1.38 -12.70
C ASP A 93 -10.00 -2.11 -12.96
N GLU A 94 -10.07 -3.40 -12.66
CA GLU A 94 -11.31 -4.19 -12.75
C GLU A 94 -12.40 -3.66 -11.81
N LEU A 95 -12.03 -3.30 -10.57
CA LEU A 95 -12.95 -2.73 -9.60
C LEU A 95 -13.50 -1.37 -10.08
N LEU A 96 -12.64 -0.49 -10.59
CA LEU A 96 -13.04 0.82 -11.08
C LEU A 96 -13.94 0.70 -12.33
N SER A 97 -13.67 -0.29 -13.18
CA SER A 97 -14.49 -0.59 -14.36
C SER A 97 -15.89 -1.11 -13.98
N SER A 98 -16.00 -1.92 -12.93
CA SER A 98 -17.28 -2.48 -12.47
C SER A 98 -18.10 -1.54 -11.58
N THR A 99 -17.47 -0.56 -10.94
CA THR A 99 -18.15 0.44 -10.08
C THR A 99 -18.65 1.66 -10.89
N GLY A 100 -18.27 1.76 -12.17
CA GLY A 100 -18.65 2.84 -13.08
C GLY A 100 -20.01 2.70 -13.78
N GLU A 101 -20.81 1.67 -13.43
CA GLU A 101 -22.22 1.50 -13.88
C GLU A 101 -23.24 2.01 -12.85
#